data_AF-A0A967GYP9-F1
#
_entry.id   AF-A0A967GYP9-F1
#
_cell.length_a   1.000
_cell.length_b   1.000
_cell.length_c   1.000
_cell.angle_alpha   90.00
_cell.angle_beta   90.00
_cell.angle_gamma   90.00
#
_symmetry.space_group_name_H-M   'P 1'
#
loop_
_entity.id
_entity.type
_entity.pdbx_description
1 polymer ?
#
loop_
_entity_poly.entity_id
_entity_poly.type
_entity_poly.pdbx_seq_one_letter_code
_entity_poly.pdbx_strand_id
1 'polypeptide(L)'
;RPVCAGRTSSHAFLVLEFLPLGASSSTSQEELGRHLAALHRVSSPSFGWDHDNFIGTTPQPNRKTERWTEFLRDHRLGHMIHLARERGFKLRRTT
;
A
#
# COMPACT_ATOMS: atom_id res chain seq x y z
N ARG A 1 -16.60 -4.23 3.50
CA ARG A 1 -16.57 -5.01 2.22
C ARG A 1 -17.12 -4.10 1.14
N PRO A 2 -16.68 -4.18 -0.13
CA PRO A 2 -17.26 -3.37 -1.20
C PRO A 2 -18.75 -3.70 -1.37
N VAL A 3 -19.53 -2.72 -1.85
CA VAL A 3 -20.93 -2.92 -2.22
C VAL A 3 -20.99 -3.88 -3.42
N CYS A 4 -20.19 -3.60 -4.45
CA CYS A 4 -19.91 -4.52 -5.55
C CYS A 4 -18.63 -4.13 -6.29
N ALA A 5 -18.15 -5.01 -7.17
CA ALA A 5 -17.07 -4.74 -8.12
C ALA A 5 -17.37 -5.45 -9.43
N GLY A 6 -16.86 -4.95 -10.55
CA GLY A 6 -17.15 -5.53 -11.86
C GLY A 6 -16.34 -4.92 -12.99
N ARG A 7 -16.65 -5.35 -14.22
CA ARG A 7 -16.01 -4.88 -15.44
C ARG A 7 -17.04 -4.76 -16.57
N THR A 8 -16.84 -3.78 -17.45
CA THR A 8 -17.49 -3.70 -18.76
C THR A 8 -16.51 -4.18 -19.82
N SER A 9 -16.85 -4.05 -21.10
CA SER A 9 -15.92 -4.34 -22.19
C SER A 9 -14.67 -3.45 -22.20
N SER A 10 -14.75 -2.24 -21.62
CA SER A 10 -13.67 -1.23 -21.69
C SER A 10 -13.17 -0.74 -20.33
N HIS A 11 -13.88 -1.00 -19.23
CA HIS A 11 -13.54 -0.45 -17.91
C HIS A 11 -13.69 -1.49 -16.79
N ALA A 12 -13.03 -1.24 -15.66
CA ALA A 12 -13.24 -1.93 -14.39
C ALA A 12 -13.74 -0.93 -13.35
N PHE A 13 -14.55 -1.38 -12.39
CA PHE A 13 -15.12 -0.51 -11.35
C PHE A 13 -15.20 -1.21 -9.99
N LEU A 14 -15.21 -0.39 -8.94
CA LEU A 14 -15.38 -0.77 -7.54
C LEU A 14 -16.37 0.20 -6.90
N VAL A 15 -17.46 -0.32 -6.33
CA VAL A 15 -18.48 0.47 -5.63
C VAL A 15 -18.31 0.28 -4.13
N LEU A 16 -18.16 1.40 -3.42
CA LEU A 16 -17.92 1.46 -1.98
C LEU A 16 -19.04 2.22 -1.29
N GLU A 17 -19.07 2.09 0.04
CA GLU A 17 -19.86 2.96 0.90
C GLU A 17 -19.48 4.42 0.68
N PHE A 18 -20.48 5.28 0.55
CA PHE A 18 -20.26 6.72 0.50
C PHE A 18 -20.10 7.28 1.92
N LEU A 19 -18.97 7.93 2.17
CA LEU A 19 -18.69 8.59 3.44
C LEU A 19 -18.80 10.11 3.27
N PRO A 20 -19.74 10.79 3.94
CA PRO A 20 -19.81 12.25 3.94
C PRO A 20 -18.65 12.82 4.76
N LEU A 21 -17.54 13.15 4.10
CA LEU A 21 -16.33 13.62 4.77
C LEU A 21 -16.54 15.02 5.38
N GLY A 22 -16.12 15.17 6.63
CA GLY A 22 -16.09 16.46 7.34
C GLY A 22 -14.68 17.04 7.46
N ALA A 23 -14.59 18.25 8.00
CA ALA A 23 -13.31 18.85 8.34
C ALA A 23 -12.64 18.12 9.50
N SER A 24 -11.30 18.11 9.51
CA SER A 24 -10.53 17.58 10.63
C SER A 24 -10.67 18.48 11.86
N SER A 25 -10.72 17.88 13.05
CA SER A 25 -10.61 18.54 14.34
C SER A 25 -9.46 17.94 15.16
N SER A 26 -9.09 18.58 16.27
CA SER A 26 -8.12 17.99 17.22
C SER A 26 -8.62 16.64 17.74
N THR A 27 -9.90 16.55 18.12
CA THR A 27 -10.54 15.32 18.58
C THR A 27 -10.49 14.21 17.53
N SER A 28 -10.81 14.50 16.25
CA SER A 28 -10.78 13.47 15.21
C SER A 28 -9.36 12.95 14.91
N GLN A 29 -8.35 13.80 15.04
CA GLN A 29 -6.94 13.39 14.88
C GLN A 29 -6.47 12.51 16.05
N GLU A 30 -6.92 12.83 17.27
CA GLU A 30 -6.65 12.01 18.45
C GLU A 30 -7.28 10.61 18.32
N GLU A 31 -8.53 10.55 17.86
CA GLU A 31 -9.24 9.29 17.57
C GLU A 31 -8.56 8.49 16.46
N LEU A 32 -8.16 9.15 15.36
CA LEU A 32 -7.38 8.52 14.29
C LEU A 32 -6.11 7.86 14.85
N GLY A 33 -5.36 8.57 15.70
CA GLY A 33 -4.16 8.04 16.33
C GLY A 33 -4.43 6.79 17.17
N ARG A 34 -5.50 6.79 17.99
CA ARG A 34 -5.90 5.63 18.79
C ARG A 34 -6.28 4.43 17.92
N HIS A 35 -7.08 4.66 16.88
CA HIS A 35 -7.51 3.59 15.98
C HIS A 35 -6.36 3.04 15.15
N LEU A 36 -5.46 3.90 14.65
CA LEU A 36 -4.28 3.46 13.91
C LEU A 36 -3.32 2.65 14.81
N ALA A 37 -3.11 3.07 16.05
CA ALA A 37 -2.33 2.31 17.02
C ALA A 37 -2.98 0.96 17.35
N ALA A 38 -4.31 0.90 17.44
CA ALA A 38 -5.03 -0.37 17.63
C ALA A 38 -4.86 -1.31 16.43
N LEU A 39 -4.93 -0.78 15.20
CA LEU A 39 -4.70 -1.55 13.98
C LEU A 39 -3.27 -2.12 13.95
N HIS A 40 -2.25 -1.31 14.24
CA HIS A 40 -0.85 -1.74 14.25
C HIS A 40 -0.51 -2.77 15.34
N ARG A 41 -1.33 -2.91 16.39
CA ARG A 41 -1.14 -3.95 17.41
C ARG A 41 -1.49 -5.36 16.92
N VAL A 42 -2.26 -5.49 15.84
CA VAL A 42 -2.51 -6.78 15.19
C VAL A 42 -1.26 -7.17 14.39
N SER A 43 -0.50 -8.13 14.91
CA SER A 43 0.81 -8.52 14.35
C SER A 43 0.76 -9.82 13.55
N SER A 44 1.81 -10.05 12.76
CA SER A 44 2.04 -11.25 11.96
C SER A 44 3.51 -11.68 12.11
N PRO A 45 3.83 -12.99 12.07
CA PRO A 45 5.21 -13.47 12.11
C PRO A 45 6.00 -13.15 10.82
N SER A 46 5.33 -12.67 9.77
CA SER A 46 5.94 -12.33 8.48
C SER A 46 5.45 -10.98 7.97
N PHE A 47 6.28 -10.34 7.16
CA PHE A 47 5.99 -9.11 6.43
C PHE A 47 5.51 -9.47 5.02
N GLY A 48 4.51 -8.77 4.53
CA GLY A 48 3.85 -9.06 3.26
C GLY A 48 2.38 -9.38 3.43
N TRP A 49 1.77 -9.90 2.36
CA TRP A 49 0.36 -10.24 2.31
C TRP A 49 0.15 -11.42 1.35
N ASP A 50 -1.01 -12.06 1.41
CA ASP A 50 -1.31 -13.24 0.58
C ASP A 50 -1.48 -12.88 -0.90
N HIS A 51 -1.67 -11.59 -1.21
CA HIS A 51 -1.86 -11.08 -2.56
C HIS A 51 -1.00 -9.85 -2.82
N ASP A 52 -0.42 -9.80 -4.01
CA ASP A 52 0.16 -8.56 -4.55
C ASP A 52 -0.94 -7.51 -4.72
N ASN A 53 -0.57 -6.25 -4.52
CA ASN A 53 -1.50 -5.13 -4.66
C ASN A 53 -0.81 -3.95 -5.37
N PHE A 54 -1.30 -2.72 -5.17
CA PHE A 54 -0.83 -1.54 -5.87
C PHE A 54 -0.70 -0.33 -4.94
N ILE A 55 0.31 0.51 -5.21
CA ILE A 55 0.41 1.88 -4.68
C ILE A 55 0.29 2.85 -5.86
N GLY A 56 -0.87 3.50 -5.95
CA GLY A 56 -1.29 4.16 -7.19
C GLY A 56 -1.39 3.12 -8.32
N THR A 57 -0.73 3.38 -9.45
CA THR A 57 -0.66 2.44 -10.58
C THR A 57 0.51 1.46 -10.50
N THR A 58 1.33 1.54 -9.45
CA THR A 58 2.56 0.74 -9.34
C THR A 58 2.26 -0.58 -8.66
N PRO A 59 2.57 -1.74 -9.27
CA PRO A 59 2.42 -3.02 -8.60
C PRO A 59 3.31 -3.10 -7.37
N GLN A 60 2.83 -3.78 -6.34
CA GLN A 60 3.54 -4.01 -5.08
C GLN A 60 3.59 -5.51 -4.82
N PRO A 61 4.76 -6.14 -5.05
CA PRO A 61 4.94 -7.53 -4.64
C PRO A 61 4.83 -7.63 -3.11
N ASN A 62 4.04 -8.60 -2.64
CA ASN A 62 3.74 -8.80 -1.23
C ASN A 62 4.14 -10.18 -0.72
N ARG A 63 4.97 -10.91 -1.48
CA ARG A 63 5.53 -12.19 -1.04
C ARG A 63 6.03 -12.10 0.40
N LYS A 64 5.59 -13.05 1.22
CA LYS A 64 5.91 -13.10 2.65
C LYS A 64 7.41 -13.31 2.88
N THR A 65 7.96 -12.55 3.82
CA THR A 65 9.34 -12.68 4.33
C THR A 65 9.36 -12.54 5.84
N GLU A 66 10.22 -13.27 6.53
CA GLU A 66 10.31 -13.22 8.01
C GLU A 66 11.03 -11.95 8.50
N ARG A 67 11.97 -11.42 7.73
CA ARG A 67 12.78 -10.26 8.12
C ARG A 67 12.30 -8.99 7.46
N TRP A 68 12.01 -7.97 8.26
CA TRP A 68 11.58 -6.66 7.75
C TRP A 68 12.57 -6.05 6.77
N THR A 69 13.86 -6.16 7.06
CA THR A 69 14.92 -5.58 6.22
C THR A 69 14.96 -6.21 4.82
N GLU A 70 14.67 -7.50 4.71
CA GLU A 70 14.59 -8.20 3.42
C GLU A 70 13.35 -7.74 2.65
N PHE A 71 12.19 -7.68 3.31
CA PHE A 71 10.95 -7.18 2.72
C PHE A 71 11.10 -5.77 2.14
N LEU A 72 11.63 -4.85 2.95
CA LEU A 72 11.77 -3.45 2.57
C LEU A 72 12.82 -3.28 1.46
N ARG A 73 13.95 -3.98 1.55
CA ARG A 73 15.01 -3.92 0.55
C ARG A 73 14.52 -4.45 -0.80
N ASP A 74 13.91 -5.63 -0.82
CA ASP A 74 13.68 -6.35 -2.08
C ASP A 74 12.31 -6.04 -2.67
N HIS A 75 11.25 -6.03 -1.84
CA HIS A 75 9.86 -5.89 -2.29
C HIS A 75 9.32 -4.46 -2.23
N ARG A 76 10.11 -3.50 -1.73
CA ARG A 76 9.76 -2.08 -1.75
C ARG A 76 10.82 -1.28 -2.50
N LEU A 77 11.92 -0.92 -1.84
CA LEU A 77 12.91 0.00 -2.39
C LEU A 77 13.55 -0.56 -3.67
N GLY A 78 14.03 -1.80 -3.63
CA GLY A 78 14.63 -2.49 -4.77
C GLY A 78 13.66 -2.61 -5.94
N HIS A 79 12.41 -3.00 -5.70
CA HIS A 79 11.36 -3.06 -6.72
C HIS A 79 11.12 -1.69 -7.37
N MET A 80 10.93 -0.63 -6.57
CA MET A 80 10.72 0.72 -7.08
C MET A 80 11.92 1.25 -7.87
N ILE A 81 13.14 0.96 -7.42
CA ILE A 81 14.38 1.33 -8.13
C ILE A 81 14.49 0.59 -9.47
N HIS A 82 14.17 -0.70 -9.50
CA HIS A 82 14.15 -1.48 -10.72
C HIS A 82 13.14 -0.92 -11.72
N LEU A 83 11.91 -0.70 -11.29
CA LEU A 83 10.84 -0.09 -12.10
C LEU A 83 11.20 1.31 -12.61
N ALA A 84 11.92 2.11 -11.83
CA ALA A 84 12.39 3.42 -12.24
C ALA A 84 13.45 3.29 -13.35
N ARG A 85 14.38 2.35 -13.22
CA ARG A 85 15.41 2.07 -14.23
C ARG A 85 14.81 1.60 -15.56
N GLU A 86 13.81 0.72 -15.51
CA GLU A 86 13.09 0.26 -16.70
C GLU A 86 12.39 1.42 -17.43
N ARG A 87 11.94 2.43 -16.69
CA ARG A 87 11.36 3.67 -17.24
C ARG A 87 12.42 4.72 -17.64
N GLY A 88 13.69 4.35 -17.68
CA GLY A 88 14.80 5.21 -18.13
C GLY A 88 15.41 6.10 -17.05
N PHE A 89 14.99 5.99 -15.79
CA PHE A 89 15.57 6.78 -14.71
C PHE A 89 16.94 6.24 -14.27
N LYS A 90 17.95 7.11 -14.24
CA LYS A 90 19.31 6.76 -13.80
C LYS A 90 19.57 7.38 -12.43
N LEU A 91 19.72 6.52 -11.42
CA LEU A 91 20.20 6.95 -10.11
C LEU A 91 21.63 7.47 -10.24
N ARG A 92 21.87 8.71 -9.80
CA ARG A 92 23.23 9.27 -9.72
C ARG A 92 24.01 8.52 -8.65
N ARG A 93 25.25 8.12 -8.96
CA ARG A 93 26.19 7.66 -7.94
C ARG A 93 26.71 8.90 -7.22
N THR A 94 26.45 9.00 -5.92
CA THR A 94 27.21 9.90 -5.06
C THR A 94 28.54 9.20 -4.80
N THR A 95 29.59 9.67 -5.47
CA THR A 95 30.99 9.35 -5.14
C THR A 95 31.38 10.05 -3.84
#